data_AF-A0A0Q9UHX6-F1
#
_entry.id   AF-A0A0Q9UHX6-F1
#
_cell.length_a   1.000
_cell.length_b   1.000
_cell.length_c   1.000
_cell.angle_alpha   90.00
_cell.angle_beta   90.00
_cell.angle_gamma   90.00
#
_symmetry.space_group_name_H-M   'P 1'
#
loop_
_entity.id
_entity.type
_entity.pdbx_description
1 polymer ?
#
loop_
_entity_poly.entity_id
_entity_poly.type
_entity_poly.pdbx_seq_one_letter_code
_entity_poly.pdbx_strand_id
1 'polypeptide(L)'
;MSTSSAPGAPRGRSEGANGRNVGRTLDRSSATSGRSGPSDGIDLAVAVDLVVVRRGLTADEAHALLCRHAEATGRDLDDVASDVIDLGTSRLPR
;
A
#
# COMPACT_ATOMS: atom_id res chain seq x y z
N MET A 1 11.45 -50.88 17.40
CA MET A 1 11.72 -51.37 16.03
C MET A 1 10.56 -50.88 15.18
N SER A 2 10.68 -50.02 14.17
CA SER A 2 11.81 -49.54 13.39
C SER A 2 11.63 -48.05 13.07
N THR A 3 12.69 -47.28 13.25
CA THR A 3 12.89 -45.93 12.75
C THR A 3 13.30 -46.01 11.29
N SER A 4 12.79 -45.12 10.43
CA SER A 4 13.45 -44.81 9.16
C SER A 4 13.48 -43.31 8.98
N SER A 5 14.67 -42.80 9.26
CA SER A 5 15.15 -41.47 8.94
C SER A 5 15.76 -41.44 7.54
N ALA A 6 15.96 -40.20 7.08
CA ALA A 6 17.04 -39.72 6.22
C ALA A 6 16.66 -39.43 4.75
N PRO A 7 17.53 -38.73 3.99
CA PRO A 7 17.79 -37.29 4.11
C PRO A 7 17.85 -36.63 2.71
N GLY A 8 17.94 -35.29 2.63
CA GLY A 8 18.18 -34.66 1.32
C GLY A 8 18.30 -33.14 1.34
N ALA A 9 19.42 -32.64 1.87
CA ALA A 9 19.93 -31.33 1.51
C ALA A 9 21.26 -31.52 0.76
N PRO A 10 21.47 -30.77 -0.33
CA PRO A 10 22.63 -29.89 -0.38
C PRO A 10 22.20 -28.49 -0.87
N ARG A 11 22.48 -27.44 -0.09
CA ARG A 11 23.70 -26.63 -0.15
C ARG A 11 23.91 -25.92 -1.50
N GLY A 12 23.69 -24.61 -1.47
CA GLY A 12 24.48 -23.64 -2.24
C GLY A 12 23.74 -22.96 -3.39
N ARG A 13 23.37 -21.69 -3.19
CA ARG A 13 23.91 -20.58 -3.98
C ARG A 13 23.55 -19.26 -3.33
N SER A 14 24.54 -18.63 -2.69
CA SER A 14 24.55 -17.19 -2.56
C SER A 14 24.81 -16.62 -3.95
N GLU A 15 23.84 -15.94 -4.54
CA GLU A 15 24.07 -15.01 -5.64
C GLU A 15 23.52 -13.67 -5.22
N GLY A 16 24.43 -12.84 -4.72
CA GLY A 16 24.24 -11.40 -4.80
C GLY A 16 24.23 -11.03 -6.27
N ALA A 17 23.14 -10.45 -6.74
CA ALA A 17 23.13 -9.61 -7.91
C ALA A 17 22.59 -8.26 -7.49
N ASN A 18 23.52 -7.39 -7.07
CA ASN A 18 23.35 -5.94 -7.19
C ASN A 18 23.08 -5.62 -8.67
N GLY A 19 21.81 -5.65 -9.07
CA GLY A 19 21.32 -5.14 -10.33
C GLY A 19 20.80 -3.72 -10.14
N ARG A 20 21.71 -2.74 -10.14
CA ARG A 20 21.36 -1.34 -10.39
C ARG A 20 20.74 -1.23 -11.78
N ASN A 21 19.42 -1.27 -11.87
CA ASN A 21 18.72 -0.85 -13.07
C ASN A 21 17.78 0.30 -12.72
N VAL A 22 18.30 1.51 -12.92
CA VAL A 22 17.52 2.74 -13.05
C VAL A 22 16.64 2.58 -14.29
N GLY A 23 15.45 2.03 -14.09
CA GLY A 23 14.41 1.87 -15.10
C GLY A 23 13.23 2.74 -14.71
N ARG A 24 13.24 3.99 -15.17
CA ARG A 24 12.13 4.93 -15.07
C ARG A 24 10.98 4.39 -15.93
N THR A 25 10.17 3.49 -15.39
CA THR A 25 8.92 3.05 -16.02
C THR A 25 7.78 3.63 -15.18
N LEU A 26 7.19 4.72 -15.68
CA LEU A 26 5.85 5.13 -15.28
C LEU A 26 4.89 4.07 -15.81
N ASP A 27 4.80 2.95 -15.10
CA ASP A 27 3.76 1.95 -15.34
C ASP A 27 2.47 2.49 -14.72
N ARG A 28 1.79 3.38 -15.46
CA ARG A 28 0.39 3.73 -15.24
C ARG A 28 -0.51 2.63 -15.80
N SER A 29 -0.22 1.38 -15.45
CA SER A 29 -1.14 0.29 -15.71
C SER A 29 -2.16 0.30 -14.59
N SER A 30 -3.41 0.56 -14.95
CA SER A 30 -4.58 0.39 -14.09
C SER A 30 -4.50 -0.95 -13.36
N ALA A 31 -4.04 -0.95 -12.11
CA ALA A 31 -4.12 -2.09 -11.22
C ALA A 31 -5.55 -2.16 -10.66
N THR A 32 -6.52 -2.40 -11.54
CA THR A 32 -7.79 -2.93 -11.08
C THR A 32 -7.57 -4.41 -10.77
N SER A 33 -7.86 -4.80 -9.54
CA SER A 33 -7.94 -6.18 -9.04
C SER A 33 -6.62 -6.79 -8.58
N GLY A 34 -6.43 -6.79 -7.25
CA GLY A 34 -5.45 -7.65 -6.61
C GLY A 34 -4.92 -7.17 -5.26
N ARG A 35 -5.76 -6.76 -4.30
CA ARG A 35 -5.28 -6.58 -2.92
C ARG A 35 -6.30 -7.00 -1.86
N SER A 36 -6.49 -8.32 -1.75
CA SER A 36 -6.85 -8.93 -0.47
C SER A 36 -5.55 -9.31 0.24
N GLY A 37 -4.94 -8.33 0.90
CA GLY A 37 -3.84 -8.52 1.84
C GLY A 37 -4.04 -7.53 2.99
N PRO A 38 -3.67 -7.88 4.24
CA PRO A 38 -3.94 -7.04 5.42
C PRO A 38 -3.16 -5.73 5.29
N SER A 39 -3.82 -4.72 4.76
CA SER A 39 -3.21 -3.46 4.33
C SER A 39 -3.83 -2.24 5.03
N ASP A 40 -4.86 -2.51 5.83
CA ASP A 40 -5.84 -1.55 6.36
C ASP A 40 -5.16 -0.41 7.15
N GLY A 41 -4.05 -0.68 7.86
CA GLY A 41 -3.33 0.37 8.59
C GLY A 41 -2.31 1.17 7.78
N ILE A 42 -1.65 0.55 6.79
CA ILE A 42 -0.53 1.17 6.08
C ILE A 42 -1.05 2.09 4.99
N ASP A 43 -2.07 1.65 4.24
CA ASP A 43 -2.63 2.46 3.16
C ASP A 43 -3.29 3.73 3.73
N LEU A 44 -3.97 3.61 4.88
CA LEU A 44 -4.50 4.76 5.60
C LEU A 44 -3.41 5.74 6.03
N ALA A 45 -2.30 5.26 6.60
CA ALA A 45 -1.19 6.12 7.01
C ALA A 45 -0.56 6.85 5.81
N VAL A 46 -0.34 6.15 4.70
CA VAL A 46 0.19 6.75 3.46
C VAL A 46 -0.79 7.77 2.86
N ALA A 47 -2.09 7.47 2.86
CA ALA A 47 -3.11 8.40 2.39
C ALA A 47 -3.16 9.68 3.24
N VAL A 48 -3.04 9.56 4.57
CA VAL A 48 -2.93 10.71 5.49
C VAL A 48 -1.71 11.55 5.15
N ASP A 49 -0.53 10.94 5.01
CA ASP A 49 0.71 11.66 4.67
C ASP A 49 0.61 12.37 3.30
N LEU A 50 -0.02 11.73 2.31
CA LEU A 50 -0.27 12.35 1.02
C LEU A 50 -1.16 13.58 1.13
N VAL A 51 -2.21 13.53 1.96
CA VAL A 51 -3.10 14.66 2.22
C VAL A 51 -2.37 15.78 2.93
N VAL A 52 -1.57 15.46 3.96
CA VAL A 52 -0.71 16.41 4.67
C VAL A 52 0.20 17.15 3.69
N VAL A 53 0.95 16.42 2.87
CA VAL A 53 1.92 17.01 1.93
C VAL A 53 1.24 17.81 0.82
N ARG A 54 0.05 17.39 0.34
CA ARG A 54 -0.63 18.07 -0.78
C ARG A 54 -1.54 19.21 -0.39
N ARG A 55 -2.06 19.22 0.84
CA ARG A 55 -3.01 20.23 1.29
C ARG A 55 -2.48 21.10 2.43
N GLY A 56 -1.31 20.76 2.98
CA GLY A 56 -0.71 21.50 4.09
C GLY A 56 -1.51 21.36 5.41
N LEU A 57 -2.25 20.26 5.54
CA LEU A 57 -3.02 19.94 6.75
C LEU A 57 -2.13 19.22 7.77
N THR A 58 -2.54 19.22 9.03
CA THR A 58 -1.97 18.32 10.04
C THR A 58 -2.42 16.88 9.81
N ALA A 59 -1.72 15.90 10.39
CA ALA A 59 -2.10 14.48 10.29
C ALA A 59 -3.51 14.23 10.84
N ASP A 60 -3.88 14.88 11.96
CA ASP A 60 -5.20 14.78 12.57
C ASP A 60 -6.30 15.35 11.66
N GLU A 61 -6.07 16.51 11.05
CA GLU A 61 -7.00 17.13 10.10
C GLU A 61 -7.16 16.31 8.83
N ALA A 62 -6.04 15.77 8.31
CA ALA A 62 -6.03 14.91 7.15
C ALA A 62 -6.82 13.62 7.42
N HIS A 63 -6.56 12.96 8.55
CA HIS A 63 -7.30 11.77 8.97
C HIS A 63 -8.79 12.06 9.16
N ALA A 64 -9.15 13.13 9.88
CA ALA A 64 -10.54 13.54 10.07
C ALA A 64 -11.25 13.89 8.74
N LEU A 65 -10.52 14.42 7.76
CA LEU A 65 -11.04 14.69 6.44
C LEU A 65 -11.34 13.38 5.67
N LEU A 66 -10.47 12.38 5.76
CA LEU A 66 -10.72 11.06 5.17
C LEU A 66 -11.92 10.37 5.82
N CYS A 67 -12.01 10.38 7.16
CA CYS A 67 -13.15 9.83 7.89
C CYS A 67 -14.46 10.50 7.48
N ARG A 68 -14.51 11.85 7.46
CA ARG A 68 -15.71 12.57 7.03
C ARG A 68 -16.09 12.27 5.58
N HIS A 69 -15.12 12.07 4.70
CA HIS A 69 -15.40 11.72 3.31
C HIS A 69 -15.95 10.29 3.18
N ALA A 70 -15.37 9.33 3.91
CA ALA A 70 -15.87 7.96 3.99
C ALA A 70 -17.31 7.93 4.51
N GLU A 71 -17.59 8.62 5.62
CA GLU A 71 -18.93 8.76 6.19
C GLU A 71 -19.92 9.41 5.22
N ALA A 72 -19.54 10.53 4.60
CA ALA A 72 -20.41 11.27 3.67
C ALA A 72 -20.74 10.48 2.40
N THR A 73 -19.85 9.58 1.97
CA THR A 73 -20.04 8.74 0.78
C THR A 73 -20.58 7.34 1.10
N GLY A 74 -20.65 6.97 2.39
CA GLY A 74 -21.01 5.63 2.83
C GLY A 74 -20.00 4.57 2.38
N ARG A 75 -18.75 4.96 2.15
CA ARG A 75 -17.66 4.04 1.73
C ARG A 75 -16.78 3.68 2.92
N ASP A 76 -16.09 2.56 2.79
CA ASP A 76 -15.08 2.18 3.77
C ASP A 76 -13.88 3.14 3.74
N LEU A 77 -13.26 3.36 4.90
CA LEU A 77 -12.12 4.26 5.02
C LEU A 77 -10.90 3.75 4.25
N ASP A 78 -10.71 2.43 4.17
CA ASP A 78 -9.59 1.81 3.46
C ASP A 78 -9.75 1.96 1.94
N ASP A 79 -10.98 1.84 1.44
CA ASP A 79 -11.30 2.14 0.04
C ASP A 79 -11.02 3.60 -0.31
N VAL A 80 -11.34 4.52 0.59
CA VAL A 80 -11.05 5.95 0.43
C VAL A 80 -9.55 6.20 0.46
N ALA A 81 -8.81 5.52 1.35
CA ALA A 81 -7.36 5.62 1.43
C ALA A 81 -6.69 5.11 0.15
N SER A 82 -7.13 3.97 -0.39
CA SER A 82 -6.64 3.45 -1.67
C SER A 82 -6.92 4.42 -2.82
N ASP A 83 -8.13 4.98 -2.91
CA ASP A 83 -8.47 5.99 -3.91
C ASP A 83 -7.56 7.22 -3.82
N VAL A 84 -7.19 7.65 -2.61
CA VAL A 84 -6.28 8.78 -2.40
C VAL A 84 -4.85 8.44 -2.84
N ILE A 85 -4.39 7.21 -2.63
CA ILE A 85 -3.08 6.75 -3.11
C ILE A 85 -3.06 6.69 -4.64
N ASP A 86 -4.10 6.10 -5.24
CA ASP A 86 -4.15 5.82 -6.67
C ASP A 86 -4.46 7.07 -7.50
N LEU A 87 -5.35 7.93 -7.01
CA LEU A 87 -5.94 9.05 -7.76
C LEU A 87 -5.55 10.42 -7.17
N GLY A 88 -4.83 10.43 -6.06
CA GLY A 88 -4.45 11.63 -5.34
C GLY A 88 -5.61 12.28 -4.57
N THR A 89 -5.35 13.45 -4.01
CA THR A 89 -6.30 14.15 -3.12
C THR A 89 -7.41 14.90 -3.87
N SER A 90 -7.66 14.61 -5.14
CA SER A 90 -8.56 15.41 -5.99
C SER A 90 -10.04 15.18 -5.69
N ARG A 91 -10.39 13.98 -5.22
CA ARG A 91 -11.76 13.57 -4.88
C ARG A 91 -12.22 13.99 -3.49
N LEU A 92 -11.27 14.39 -2.65
CA LEU A 92 -11.56 14.83 -1.29
C LEU A 92 -12.19 16.24 -1.29
N PRO A 93 -13.19 16.50 -0.43
CA PRO A 93 -13.81 17.82 -0.31
C PRO A 93 -12.76 18.86 0.09
N ARG A 94 -12.93 20.11 -0.37
CA ARG A 94 -11.97 21.19 -0.07
C ARG A 94 -12.07 21.65 1.39
#